data_AF-A0A1G0I733-F1
#
_entry.id   AF-A0A1G0I733-F1
#
_cell.length_a   1.000
_cell.length_b   1.000
_cell.length_c   1.000
_cell.angle_alpha   90.00
_cell.angle_beta   90.00
_cell.angle_gamma   90.00
#
_symmetry.space_group_name_H-M   'P 1'
#
loop_
_entity.id
_entity.type
_entity.pdbx_description
1 polymer ?
#
loop_
_entity_poly.entity_id
_entity_poly.type
_entity_poly.pdbx_seq_one_letter_code
_entity_poly.pdbx_strand_id
1 'polypeptide(L)'
;MQYVWPIALTDAEIVSLPEAETQPLYAAGTTYAFDAMVRHQHQLYKSLQAGNLGHTPGAVGSTEWWLPQGPTNGYALLDGKLSTATVRVGGITLVAEPASGVTGLVLLRCAGATAVHVTVTLGAITLYDLSFDMLDSGEIGDWWDYYYGEWNERSELVLTDLPGIPGARITVNVQGSGSVSLGMLVLGQVVDLGEAQWSPEIGADDFSRVDADPLGETEITKRGYAKTFSVTCEAPLAQLDRIARALTRVLSVPVVWIAAGGRFDALIVYGLGSWRLRPANAKKLYGQLDIKGFKQ
;
A
#
# COMPACT_ATOMS: atom_id res chain seq x y z
N MET A 1 14.48 -8.87 -8.32
CA MET A 1 13.88 -9.04 -6.98
C MET A 1 14.25 -7.81 -6.19
N GLN A 2 13.25 -7.06 -5.76
CA GLN A 2 13.44 -5.78 -5.09
C GLN A 2 12.46 -5.68 -3.93
N TYR A 3 12.72 -4.74 -3.02
CA TYR A 3 11.67 -4.24 -2.13
C TYR A 3 11.72 -2.70 -2.07
N VAL A 4 10.57 -2.09 -1.79
CA VAL A 4 10.48 -0.66 -1.51
C VAL A 4 10.41 -0.48 0.00
N TRP A 5 11.46 0.14 0.56
CA TRP A 5 11.49 0.55 1.96
C TRP A 5 10.62 1.81 2.13
N PRO A 6 9.49 1.76 2.87
CA PRO A 6 8.61 2.92 3.04
C PRO A 6 9.28 4.07 3.78
N ILE A 7 9.09 5.29 3.29
CA ILE A 7 9.40 6.52 4.01
C ILE A 7 8.11 6.96 4.71
N ALA A 8 8.21 7.27 6.00
CA ALA A 8 7.09 7.85 6.74
C ALA A 8 6.97 9.32 6.36
N LEU A 9 5.89 9.69 5.67
CA LEU A 9 5.58 11.08 5.39
C LEU A 9 5.08 11.77 6.65
N THR A 10 5.56 12.97 6.90
CA THR A 10 5.02 13.88 7.90
C THR A 10 3.91 14.73 7.31
N ASP A 11 3.02 15.26 8.16
CA ASP A 11 1.94 16.16 7.74
C ASP A 11 2.46 17.39 6.96
N ALA A 12 3.68 17.85 7.24
CA ALA A 12 4.29 18.98 6.53
C ALA A 12 4.81 18.61 5.13
N GLU A 13 5.14 17.34 4.89
CA GLU A 13 5.57 16.84 3.58
C GLU A 13 4.37 16.49 2.70
N ILE A 14 3.17 16.37 3.27
CA ILE A 14 1.93 16.17 2.53
C ILE A 14 1.39 17.53 2.10
N VAL A 15 1.44 17.83 0.81
CA VAL A 15 0.96 19.11 0.28
C VAL A 15 -0.55 19.08 0.04
N SER A 16 -1.08 17.97 -0.46
CA SER A 16 -2.52 17.76 -0.56
C SER A 16 -2.90 16.29 -0.57
N LEU A 17 -4.06 16.01 0.02
CA LEU A 17 -4.76 14.74 0.01
C LEU A 17 -6.20 14.95 -0.48
N PRO A 18 -6.88 13.91 -0.97
CA PRO A 18 -8.30 13.96 -1.35
C PRO A 18 -9.19 13.88 -0.10
N GLU A 19 -8.91 14.71 0.91
CA GLU A 19 -9.64 14.74 2.16
C GLU A 19 -11.03 15.37 1.93
N ALA A 20 -12.09 14.70 2.37
CA ALA A 20 -13.49 15.06 2.06
C ALA A 20 -14.44 14.86 3.26
N GLU A 21 -13.89 14.67 4.45
CA GLU A 21 -14.62 14.44 5.70
C GLU A 21 -15.54 15.60 6.03
N THR A 22 -16.77 15.27 6.40
CA THR A 22 -17.76 16.25 6.86
C THR A 22 -17.71 16.47 8.38
N GLN A 23 -17.06 15.57 9.12
CA GLN A 23 -16.93 15.64 10.56
C GLN A 23 -16.09 16.85 10.97
N PRO A 24 -16.46 17.60 12.02
CA PRO A 24 -15.69 18.76 12.46
C PRO A 24 -14.34 18.35 13.08
N LEU A 25 -13.35 19.24 12.96
CA LEU A 25 -12.09 19.11 13.72
C LEU A 25 -12.38 19.17 15.22
N TYR A 26 -11.73 18.30 15.98
CA TYR A 26 -11.76 18.38 17.44
C TYR A 26 -11.29 19.76 17.92
N ALA A 27 -12.03 20.32 18.88
CA ALA A 27 -11.76 21.58 19.54
C ALA A 27 -11.91 21.40 21.06
N ALA A 28 -10.85 21.70 21.81
CA ALA A 28 -10.79 21.41 23.24
C ALA A 28 -11.85 22.15 24.07
N GLY A 29 -12.30 23.32 23.61
CA GLY A 29 -13.34 24.13 24.27
C GLY A 29 -14.78 23.71 23.95
N THR A 30 -14.98 22.71 23.08
CA THR A 30 -16.32 22.24 22.69
C THR A 30 -16.75 21.07 23.57
N THR A 31 -17.98 21.12 24.08
CA THR A 31 -18.60 19.98 24.75
C THR A 31 -19.29 19.09 23.72
N TYR A 32 -18.86 17.84 23.63
CA TYR A 32 -19.39 16.85 22.70
C TYR A 32 -20.48 15.99 23.35
N ALA A 33 -21.54 15.73 22.58
CA ALA A 33 -22.59 14.79 22.97
C ALA A 33 -22.12 13.34 22.85
N PHE A 34 -22.88 12.40 23.41
CA PHE A 34 -22.70 10.97 23.13
C PHE A 34 -22.86 10.72 21.63
N ASP A 35 -22.05 9.82 21.07
CA ASP A 35 -21.97 9.50 19.64
C ASP A 35 -21.57 10.66 18.70
N ALA A 36 -21.19 11.82 19.23
CA ALA A 36 -20.63 12.89 18.40
C ALA A 36 -19.35 12.43 17.70
N MET A 37 -19.22 12.75 16.41
CA MET A 37 -18.09 12.37 15.58
C MET A 37 -17.18 13.57 15.33
N VAL A 38 -15.87 13.38 15.50
CA VAL A 38 -14.84 14.39 15.21
C VAL A 38 -13.67 13.79 14.45
N ARG A 39 -12.92 14.64 13.75
CA ARG A 39 -11.61 14.32 13.16
C ARG A 39 -10.50 14.90 14.03
N HIS A 40 -9.46 14.11 14.27
CA HIS A 40 -8.23 14.53 14.95
C HIS A 40 -7.05 13.71 14.43
N GLN A 41 -5.97 14.38 14.00
CA GLN A 41 -4.75 13.73 13.46
C GLN A 41 -5.06 12.66 12.39
N HIS A 42 -5.83 13.04 11.36
CA HIS A 42 -6.25 12.16 10.26
C HIS A 42 -7.00 10.88 10.70
N GLN A 43 -7.62 10.91 11.87
CA GLN A 43 -8.40 9.80 12.38
C GLN A 43 -9.77 10.29 12.87
N LEU A 44 -10.79 9.47 12.63
CA LEU A 44 -12.15 9.70 13.09
C LEU A 44 -12.34 9.11 14.48
N TYR A 45 -13.04 9.85 15.33
CA TYR A 45 -13.35 9.44 16.69
C TYR A 45 -14.82 9.66 16.99
N LYS A 46 -15.41 8.71 17.71
CA LYS A 46 -16.78 8.77 18.22
C LYS A 46 -16.77 8.99 19.73
N SER A 47 -17.48 10.00 20.21
CA SER A 47 -17.60 10.26 21.64
C SER A 47 -18.39 9.15 22.32
N LEU A 48 -17.83 8.58 23.39
CA LEU A 48 -18.43 7.49 24.17
C LEU A 48 -19.32 8.00 25.31
N GLN A 49 -19.30 9.30 25.61
CA GLN A 49 -20.03 9.90 26.72
C GLN A 49 -20.59 11.26 26.32
N ALA A 50 -21.75 11.62 26.89
CA ALA A 50 -22.27 12.98 26.79
C ALA A 50 -21.52 13.91 27.75
N GLY A 51 -21.36 15.19 27.38
CA GLY A 51 -20.63 16.14 28.21
C GLY A 51 -19.11 16.03 28.08
N ASN A 52 -18.62 15.39 27.01
CA ASN A 52 -17.20 15.21 26.75
C ASN A 52 -16.56 16.56 26.40
N LEU A 53 -15.85 17.15 27.36
CA LEU A 53 -15.20 18.46 27.23
C LEU A 53 -13.73 18.33 27.63
N GLY A 54 -12.82 18.91 26.84
CA GLY A 54 -11.39 18.94 27.17
C GLY A 54 -10.64 17.60 27.02
N HIS A 55 -11.31 16.47 26.75
CA HIS A 55 -10.64 15.20 26.47
C HIS A 55 -10.19 15.15 25.01
N THR A 56 -8.87 15.18 24.78
CA THR A 56 -8.30 15.14 23.43
C THR A 56 -8.38 13.71 22.86
N PRO A 57 -9.00 13.49 21.68
CA PRO A 57 -9.05 12.17 21.04
C PRO A 57 -7.65 11.60 20.78
N GLY A 58 -7.47 10.29 20.95
CA GLY A 58 -6.17 9.63 20.75
C GLY A 58 -5.16 9.78 21.89
N ALA A 59 -5.40 10.70 22.85
CA ALA A 59 -4.56 10.80 24.05
C ALA A 59 -4.83 9.63 25.00
N VAL A 60 -3.77 9.14 25.68
CA VAL A 60 -3.84 8.00 26.61
C VAL A 60 -4.90 8.20 27.71
N GLY A 61 -5.08 9.44 28.20
CA GLY A 61 -6.08 9.77 29.22
C GLY A 61 -7.52 9.93 28.72
N SER A 62 -7.79 9.71 27.43
CA SER A 62 -9.09 9.98 26.81
C SER A 62 -9.73 8.74 26.18
N THR A 63 -9.17 7.54 26.36
CA THR A 63 -9.65 6.30 25.72
C THR A 63 -11.06 5.88 26.16
N GLU A 64 -11.50 6.30 27.36
CA GLU A 64 -12.87 6.09 27.86
C GLU A 64 -13.88 7.10 27.29
N TRP A 65 -13.39 8.15 26.63
CA TRP A 65 -14.18 9.26 26.08
C TRP A 65 -14.32 9.19 24.57
N TRP A 66 -13.36 8.58 23.88
CA TRP A 66 -13.31 8.52 22.42
C TRP A 66 -13.00 7.12 21.91
N LEU A 67 -13.85 6.62 21.01
CA LEU A 67 -13.64 5.38 20.28
C LEU A 67 -13.11 5.69 18.87
N PRO A 68 -11.90 5.23 18.50
CA PRO A 68 -11.39 5.40 17.14
C PRO A 68 -12.28 4.64 16.13
N GLN A 69 -12.62 5.29 15.02
CA GLN A 69 -13.47 4.74 13.95
C GLN A 69 -12.70 4.39 12.68
N GLY A 70 -11.43 4.81 12.56
CA GLY A 70 -10.59 4.60 11.38
C GLY A 70 -9.97 5.90 10.90
N PRO A 71 -9.09 5.85 9.88
CA PRO A 71 -8.50 7.04 9.29
C PRO A 71 -9.56 7.91 8.62
N THR A 72 -9.24 9.18 8.37
CA THR A 72 -9.97 9.98 7.39
C THR A 72 -9.80 9.37 6.00
N ASN A 73 -10.80 9.47 5.14
CA ASN A 73 -10.81 8.97 3.77
C ASN A 73 -9.55 9.38 3.02
N GLY A 74 -9.14 10.66 3.10
CA GLY A 74 -7.94 11.14 2.41
C GLY A 74 -6.64 10.47 2.89
N TYR A 75 -6.57 10.09 4.18
CA TYR A 75 -5.38 9.51 4.80
C TYR A 75 -5.39 7.99 4.83
N ALA A 76 -6.52 7.35 4.50
CA ALA A 76 -6.64 5.89 4.47
C ALA A 76 -5.58 5.23 3.57
N LEU A 77 -5.21 5.86 2.45
CA LEU A 77 -4.15 5.37 1.57
C LEU A 77 -2.71 5.43 2.18
N LEU A 78 -2.50 6.15 3.29
CA LEU A 78 -1.20 6.33 3.96
C LEU A 78 -1.12 5.66 5.34
N ASP A 79 -2.16 4.96 5.78
CA ASP A 79 -2.26 4.44 7.15
C ASP A 79 -1.47 3.14 7.41
N GLY A 80 -0.81 2.61 6.38
CA GLY A 80 -0.03 1.38 6.45
C GLY A 80 -0.86 0.10 6.58
N LYS A 81 -2.17 0.16 6.34
CA LYS A 81 -3.09 -0.98 6.35
C LYS A 81 -3.66 -1.21 4.96
N LEU A 82 -3.90 -2.48 4.64
CA LEU A 82 -4.53 -2.85 3.37
C LEU A 82 -6.06 -2.95 3.50
N SER A 83 -6.60 -2.98 4.72
CA SER A 83 -8.04 -3.14 4.99
C SER A 83 -8.86 -1.86 4.86
N THR A 84 -8.19 -0.72 4.69
CA THR A 84 -8.76 0.62 4.54
C THR A 84 -8.47 1.10 3.11
N ALA A 85 -9.26 2.06 2.62
CA ALA A 85 -9.06 2.64 1.30
C ALA A 85 -9.55 4.08 1.26
N THR A 86 -8.84 4.91 0.52
CA THR A 86 -9.35 6.21 0.09
C THR A 86 -10.28 6.00 -1.08
N VAL A 87 -11.48 6.54 -1.02
CA VAL A 87 -12.50 6.43 -2.06
C VAL A 87 -12.91 7.82 -2.54
N ARG A 88 -12.97 8.03 -3.85
CA ARG A 88 -13.41 9.30 -4.44
C ARG A 88 -14.01 9.10 -5.83
N VAL A 89 -15.06 9.85 -6.14
CA VAL A 89 -15.62 9.93 -7.50
C VAL A 89 -14.77 10.86 -8.37
N GLY A 90 -14.43 10.42 -9.58
CA GLY A 90 -13.68 11.24 -10.55
C GLY A 90 -12.16 11.29 -10.28
N GLY A 91 -11.61 10.22 -9.69
CA GLY A 91 -10.17 10.05 -9.47
C GLY A 91 -9.66 10.49 -8.09
N ILE A 92 -8.44 10.08 -7.77
CA ILE A 92 -7.72 10.34 -6.52
C ILE A 92 -6.43 11.09 -6.89
N THR A 93 -6.17 12.22 -6.25
CA THR A 93 -4.90 12.95 -6.44
C THR A 93 -4.23 13.18 -5.09
N LEU A 94 -2.96 12.81 -5.00
CA LEU A 94 -2.09 13.05 -3.86
C LEU A 94 -0.87 13.84 -4.31
N VAL A 95 -0.49 14.85 -3.52
CA VAL A 95 0.73 15.62 -3.74
C VAL A 95 1.55 15.61 -2.47
N ALA A 96 2.79 15.12 -2.56
CA ALA A 96 3.74 15.10 -1.47
C ALA A 96 5.06 15.75 -1.90
N GLU A 97 5.81 16.32 -0.95
CA GLU A 97 7.13 16.88 -1.13
C GLU A 97 8.06 16.34 -0.03
N PRO A 98 8.50 15.07 -0.15
CA PRO A 98 9.27 14.41 0.90
C PRO A 98 10.66 15.03 1.06
N ALA A 99 11.12 15.21 2.30
CA ALA A 99 12.44 15.78 2.59
C ALA A 99 13.58 14.80 2.26
N SER A 100 13.29 13.50 2.13
CA SER A 100 14.22 12.48 1.64
C SER A 100 13.99 12.18 0.17
N GLY A 101 15.02 11.72 -0.54
CA GLY A 101 14.85 11.20 -1.89
C GLY A 101 13.83 10.06 -1.92
N VAL A 102 13.10 9.90 -3.03
CA VAL A 102 12.17 8.79 -3.28
C VAL A 102 12.54 8.16 -4.62
N THR A 103 12.86 6.87 -4.60
CA THR A 103 13.19 6.09 -5.80
C THR A 103 12.11 5.06 -6.14
N GLY A 104 11.22 4.75 -5.19
CA GLY A 104 10.11 3.83 -5.36
C GLY A 104 8.76 4.46 -5.06
N LEU A 105 7.78 4.16 -5.90
CA LEU A 105 6.37 4.49 -5.70
C LEU A 105 5.56 3.22 -5.98
N VAL A 106 4.70 2.84 -5.04
CA VAL A 106 3.81 1.69 -5.20
C VAL A 106 2.38 2.08 -4.86
N LEU A 107 1.45 1.71 -5.74
CA LEU A 107 0.01 1.73 -5.47
C LEU A 107 -0.47 0.30 -5.29
N LEU A 108 -1.25 0.06 -4.24
CA LEU A 108 -1.83 -1.25 -3.95
C LEU A 108 -3.35 -1.12 -3.81
N ARG A 109 -4.06 -2.12 -4.33
CA ARG A 109 -5.52 -2.22 -4.29
C ARG A 109 -6.21 -1.01 -4.93
N CYS A 110 -5.76 -0.62 -6.10
CA CYS A 110 -6.53 0.24 -6.99
C CYS A 110 -7.78 -0.50 -7.46
N ALA A 111 -8.91 0.19 -7.52
CA ALA A 111 -10.12 -0.29 -8.19
C ALA A 111 -10.89 0.89 -8.79
N GLY A 112 -11.53 0.66 -9.94
CA GLY A 112 -12.19 1.68 -10.75
C GLY A 112 -11.22 2.66 -11.43
N ALA A 113 -9.93 2.35 -11.43
CA ALA A 113 -8.88 3.19 -12.02
C ALA A 113 -8.63 2.78 -13.48
N THR A 114 -8.66 3.73 -14.39
CA THR A 114 -8.36 3.51 -15.82
C THR A 114 -6.92 3.87 -16.17
N ALA A 115 -6.33 4.82 -15.46
CA ALA A 115 -4.95 5.22 -15.67
C ALA A 115 -4.35 5.83 -14.39
N VAL A 116 -3.02 5.88 -14.32
CA VAL A 116 -2.30 6.63 -13.30
C VAL A 116 -1.28 7.52 -13.98
N HIS A 117 -1.30 8.81 -13.62
CA HIS A 117 -0.32 9.78 -14.05
C HIS A 117 0.56 10.17 -12.87
N VAL A 118 1.88 10.02 -13.02
CA VAL A 118 2.86 10.37 -11.99
C VAL A 118 3.80 11.43 -12.53
N THR A 119 3.89 12.54 -11.82
CA THR A 119 4.81 13.64 -12.14
C THR A 119 5.71 13.92 -10.95
N VAL A 120 7.01 14.09 -11.19
CA VAL A 120 7.99 14.55 -10.20
C VAL A 120 8.60 15.86 -10.66
N THR A 121 8.50 16.92 -9.86
CA THR A 121 9.05 18.24 -10.17
C THR A 121 9.95 18.77 -9.05
N LEU A 122 10.91 19.61 -9.43
CA LEU A 122 11.71 20.39 -8.48
C LEU A 122 11.63 21.86 -8.92
N GLY A 123 10.85 22.66 -8.19
CA GLY A 123 10.50 24.01 -8.64
C GLY A 123 9.79 23.97 -9.99
N ALA A 124 10.37 24.62 -11.01
CA ALA A 124 9.83 24.66 -12.36
C ALA A 124 10.32 23.52 -13.28
N ILE A 125 11.20 22.64 -12.79
CA ILE A 125 11.79 21.56 -13.60
C ILE A 125 10.96 20.28 -13.42
N THR A 126 10.53 19.69 -14.53
CA THR A 126 9.95 18.33 -14.54
C THR A 126 11.06 17.29 -14.70
N LEU A 127 11.12 16.36 -13.76
CA LEU A 127 12.14 15.31 -13.69
C LEU A 127 11.61 13.95 -14.13
N TYR A 128 10.30 13.74 -13.97
CA TYR A 128 9.59 12.51 -14.30
C TYR A 128 8.15 12.88 -14.65
N ASP A 129 7.62 12.32 -15.74
CA ASP A 129 6.24 12.56 -16.16
C ASP A 129 5.78 11.40 -17.03
N LEU A 130 5.09 10.42 -16.42
CA LEU A 130 4.67 9.20 -17.09
C LEU A 130 3.22 8.85 -16.74
N SER A 131 2.52 8.32 -17.75
CA SER A 131 1.18 7.74 -17.65
C SER A 131 1.27 6.22 -17.74
N PHE A 132 0.46 5.54 -16.93
CA PHE A 132 0.35 4.09 -16.88
C PHE A 132 -1.10 3.69 -17.08
N ASP A 133 -1.33 2.70 -17.94
CA ASP A 133 -2.64 2.09 -18.11
C ASP A 133 -2.93 1.15 -16.92
N MET A 134 -4.13 1.27 -16.36
CA MET A 134 -4.61 0.41 -15.27
C MET A 134 -5.63 -0.61 -15.75
N LEU A 135 -5.98 -0.60 -17.04
CA LEU A 135 -6.74 -1.66 -17.66
C LEU A 135 -5.75 -2.76 -18.08
N ASP A 136 -5.93 -3.97 -17.55
CA ASP A 136 -5.15 -5.14 -17.94
C ASP A 136 -5.61 -5.59 -19.32
N SER A 137 -4.77 -5.35 -20.32
CA SER A 137 -4.93 -5.87 -21.67
C SER A 137 -4.38 -7.30 -21.79
N GLY A 138 -4.49 -8.11 -20.74
CA GLY A 138 -4.04 -9.51 -20.70
C GLY A 138 -4.41 -10.21 -22.00
N GLU A 139 -3.48 -11.03 -22.54
CA GLU A 139 -3.56 -11.62 -23.88
C GLU A 139 -4.99 -12.03 -24.21
N ILE A 140 -5.63 -11.27 -25.10
CA ILE A 140 -6.94 -11.60 -25.64
C ILE A 140 -6.73 -12.88 -26.45
N GLY A 141 -6.93 -14.01 -25.78
CA GLY A 141 -6.51 -15.33 -26.28
C GLY A 141 -7.37 -15.80 -27.46
N ASP A 142 -8.61 -15.34 -27.54
CA ASP A 142 -9.51 -15.64 -28.63
C ASP A 142 -10.56 -14.54 -28.88
N TRP A 143 -11.37 -14.75 -29.93
CA TRP A 143 -12.46 -13.85 -30.30
C TRP A 143 -13.55 -13.76 -29.23
N TRP A 144 -13.71 -14.77 -28.39
CA TRP A 144 -14.72 -14.79 -27.33
C TRP A 144 -14.31 -13.87 -26.17
N ASP A 145 -13.07 -13.94 -25.71
CA ASP A 145 -12.51 -13.03 -24.70
C ASP A 145 -12.51 -11.58 -25.20
N TYR A 146 -12.33 -11.35 -26.50
CA TYR A 146 -12.44 -10.01 -27.07
C TYR A 146 -13.86 -9.42 -26.98
N TYR A 147 -14.89 -10.23 -27.22
CA TYR A 147 -16.29 -9.76 -27.27
C TYR A 147 -17.02 -9.86 -25.92
N TYR A 148 -16.62 -10.81 -25.07
CA TYR A 148 -17.32 -11.19 -23.84
C TYR A 148 -16.40 -11.30 -22.62
N GLY A 149 -15.09 -11.15 -22.79
CA GLY A 149 -14.15 -11.15 -21.66
C GLY A 149 -14.40 -9.96 -20.74
N GLU A 150 -14.23 -10.17 -19.45
CA GLU A 150 -14.21 -9.09 -18.48
C GLU A 150 -12.90 -8.32 -18.63
N TRP A 151 -12.99 -6.99 -18.74
CA TRP A 151 -11.81 -6.14 -18.66
C TRP A 151 -11.25 -6.27 -17.24
N ASN A 152 -10.12 -6.96 -17.11
CA ASN A 152 -9.44 -7.05 -15.83
C ASN A 152 -8.80 -5.70 -15.55
N GLU A 153 -9.02 -5.13 -14.37
CA GLU A 153 -8.30 -3.93 -13.93
C GLU A 153 -7.03 -4.39 -13.20
N ARG A 154 -5.89 -3.76 -13.48
CA ARG A 154 -4.69 -3.91 -12.66
C ARG A 154 -4.98 -3.30 -11.29
N SER A 155 -4.70 -4.06 -10.24
CA SER A 155 -4.91 -3.58 -8.86
C SER A 155 -3.63 -2.96 -8.27
N GLU A 156 -2.48 -3.15 -8.89
CA GLU A 156 -1.19 -2.66 -8.42
C GLU A 156 -0.42 -1.89 -9.50
N LEU A 157 0.30 -0.86 -9.07
CA LEU A 157 1.30 -0.15 -9.90
C LEU A 157 2.59 -0.04 -9.11
N VAL A 158 3.71 -0.35 -9.75
CA VAL A 158 5.05 -0.27 -9.15
C VAL A 158 5.96 0.52 -10.06
N LEU A 159 6.55 1.58 -9.51
CA LEU A 159 7.61 2.39 -10.13
C LEU A 159 8.85 2.28 -9.26
N THR A 160 10.01 2.01 -9.87
CA THR A 160 11.27 1.79 -9.14
C THR A 160 12.42 2.67 -9.64
N ASP A 161 12.10 3.62 -10.49
CA ASP A 161 13.01 4.48 -11.25
C ASP A 161 12.71 5.97 -11.02
N LEU A 162 12.05 6.31 -9.90
CA LEU A 162 11.85 7.72 -9.55
C LEU A 162 13.22 8.40 -9.31
N PRO A 163 13.37 9.70 -9.64
CA PRO A 163 14.67 10.39 -9.64
C PRO A 163 15.43 10.42 -8.31
N GLY A 164 14.79 10.15 -7.17
CA GLY A 164 15.47 10.10 -5.88
C GLY A 164 15.92 11.45 -5.33
N ILE A 165 15.40 12.58 -5.84
CA ILE A 165 15.82 13.91 -5.43
C ILE A 165 15.07 14.35 -4.16
N PRO A 166 15.77 14.65 -3.05
CA PRO A 166 15.16 15.19 -1.84
C PRO A 166 14.44 16.52 -2.09
N GLY A 167 13.24 16.71 -1.52
CA GLY A 167 12.43 17.92 -1.70
C GLY A 167 11.76 18.04 -3.07
N ALA A 168 11.82 17.00 -3.90
CA ALA A 168 11.05 16.96 -5.13
C ALA A 168 9.56 16.73 -4.83
N ARG A 169 8.70 17.46 -5.53
CA ARG A 169 7.25 17.33 -5.46
C ARG A 169 6.79 16.17 -6.32
N ILE A 170 6.13 15.20 -5.70
CA ILE A 170 5.57 14.01 -6.32
C ILE A 170 4.06 14.17 -6.36
N THR A 171 3.51 14.22 -7.57
CA THR A 171 2.07 14.25 -7.83
C THR A 171 1.64 12.91 -8.38
N VAL A 172 0.72 12.25 -7.69
CA VAL A 172 0.13 10.98 -8.12
C VAL A 172 -1.34 11.22 -8.40
N ASN A 173 -1.75 11.02 -9.65
CA ASN A 173 -3.11 11.22 -10.12
C ASN A 173 -3.65 9.87 -10.63
N VAL A 174 -4.48 9.22 -9.81
CA VAL A 174 -5.21 8.00 -10.18
C VAL A 174 -6.52 8.42 -10.83
N GLN A 175 -6.71 8.05 -12.08
CA GLN A 175 -7.80 8.49 -12.94
C GLN A 175 -8.88 7.42 -13.03
N GLY A 176 -10.13 7.86 -13.04
CA GLY A 176 -11.30 7.03 -13.28
C GLY A 176 -12.56 7.91 -13.30
N SER A 177 -13.54 7.57 -14.12
CA SER A 177 -14.77 8.35 -14.28
C SER A 177 -15.80 8.06 -13.18
N GLY A 178 -15.74 6.87 -12.58
CA GLY A 178 -16.61 6.42 -11.50
C GLY A 178 -16.03 6.62 -10.11
N SER A 179 -16.46 5.77 -9.18
CA SER A 179 -15.88 5.66 -7.85
C SER A 179 -14.53 4.95 -7.94
N VAL A 180 -13.45 5.67 -7.67
CA VAL A 180 -12.09 5.14 -7.60
C VAL A 180 -11.73 4.87 -6.15
N SER A 181 -11.12 3.72 -5.88
CA SER A 181 -10.55 3.42 -4.56
C SER A 181 -9.06 3.10 -4.65
N LEU A 182 -8.30 3.54 -3.65
CA LEU A 182 -6.89 3.22 -3.48
C LEU A 182 -6.65 2.76 -2.04
N GLY A 183 -6.20 1.51 -1.87
CA GLY A 183 -5.93 0.93 -0.56
C GLY A 183 -4.66 1.47 0.09
N MET A 184 -3.56 1.54 -0.67
CA MET A 184 -2.29 2.02 -0.12
C MET A 184 -1.41 2.68 -1.18
N LEU A 185 -0.78 3.79 -0.81
CA LEU A 185 0.30 4.44 -1.56
C LEU A 185 1.57 4.38 -0.72
N VAL A 186 2.62 3.78 -1.27
CA VAL A 186 3.93 3.69 -0.63
C VAL A 186 4.93 4.50 -1.42
N LEU A 187 5.48 5.55 -0.80
CA LEU A 187 6.70 6.23 -1.28
C LEU A 187 7.88 5.70 -0.49
N GLY A 188 8.99 5.41 -1.17
CA GLY A 188 10.11 4.77 -0.52
C GLY A 188 11.41 4.74 -1.30
N GLN A 189 12.35 3.98 -0.73
CA GLN A 189 13.64 3.69 -1.33
C GLN A 189 13.64 2.26 -1.89
N VAL A 190 13.95 2.12 -3.18
CA VAL A 190 14.11 0.81 -3.81
C VAL A 190 15.42 0.18 -3.37
N VAL A 191 15.34 -1.06 -2.94
CA VAL A 191 16.50 -1.89 -2.63
C VAL A 191 16.49 -3.11 -3.53
N ASP A 192 17.53 -3.23 -4.35
CA ASP A 192 17.75 -4.38 -5.22
C ASP A 192 18.44 -5.53 -4.48
N LEU A 193 17.90 -6.73 -4.65
CA LEU A 193 18.34 -7.99 -4.07
C LEU A 193 18.87 -8.97 -5.13
N GLY A 194 18.95 -8.54 -6.39
CA GLY A 194 19.38 -9.35 -7.51
C GLY A 194 18.23 -9.88 -8.36
N GLU A 195 18.52 -10.78 -9.28
CA GLU A 195 17.56 -11.27 -10.26
C GLU A 195 16.68 -12.37 -9.67
N ALA A 196 15.36 -12.27 -9.85
CA ALA A 196 14.45 -13.34 -9.44
C ALA A 196 14.57 -14.50 -10.44
N GLN A 197 14.76 -15.72 -9.95
CA GLN A 197 14.76 -16.91 -10.80
C GLN A 197 13.34 -17.31 -11.18
N TRP A 198 13.22 -17.93 -12.35
CA TRP A 198 11.97 -18.54 -12.80
C TRP A 198 11.59 -19.71 -11.88
N SER A 199 10.28 -19.93 -11.70
CA SER A 199 9.67 -20.83 -10.71
C SER A 199 9.39 -20.21 -9.31
N PRO A 200 8.79 -19.00 -9.21
CA PRO A 200 8.23 -18.55 -7.93
C PRO A 200 7.03 -19.42 -7.53
N GLU A 201 6.86 -19.64 -6.24
CA GLU A 201 5.63 -20.21 -5.68
C GLU A 201 4.73 -19.06 -5.26
N ILE A 202 3.47 -19.06 -5.70
CA ILE A 202 2.50 -17.99 -5.45
C ILE A 202 1.30 -18.60 -4.73
N GLY A 203 0.81 -17.94 -3.69
CA GLY A 203 -0.32 -18.42 -2.91
C GLY A 203 -1.08 -17.31 -2.19
N ALA A 204 -2.07 -17.72 -1.41
CA ALA A 204 -2.81 -16.85 -0.51
C ALA A 204 -3.30 -17.61 0.72
N ASP A 205 -3.23 -16.97 1.88
CA ASP A 205 -3.83 -17.45 3.13
C ASP A 205 -5.26 -16.85 3.25
N ASP A 206 -6.30 -17.69 3.25
CA ASP A 206 -7.68 -17.27 3.54
C ASP A 206 -7.96 -17.37 5.05
N PHE A 207 -8.51 -16.31 5.64
CA PHE A 207 -8.84 -16.25 7.07
C PHE A 207 -10.34 -16.49 7.35
N SER A 208 -11.12 -16.86 6.33
CA SER A 208 -12.56 -17.14 6.43
C SER A 208 -12.85 -18.28 7.39
N ARG A 209 -14.01 -18.21 8.06
CA ARG A 209 -14.47 -19.27 8.98
C ARG A 209 -15.54 -20.08 8.28
N VAL A 210 -15.40 -21.40 8.35
CA VAL A 210 -16.37 -22.36 7.83
C VAL A 210 -16.96 -23.09 9.02
N ASP A 211 -18.26 -22.93 9.22
CA ASP A 211 -19.02 -23.56 10.30
C ASP A 211 -20.05 -24.51 9.71
N ALA A 212 -20.25 -25.68 10.35
CA ALA A 212 -21.36 -26.56 10.03
C ALA A 212 -22.49 -26.31 11.03
N ASP A 213 -23.69 -26.05 10.53
CA ASP A 213 -24.87 -25.91 11.36
C ASP A 213 -25.31 -27.29 11.91
N PRO A 214 -26.23 -27.33 12.90
CA PRO A 214 -26.74 -28.58 13.45
C PRO A 214 -27.51 -29.46 12.45
N LEU A 215 -27.88 -28.93 11.28
CA LEU A 215 -28.59 -29.63 10.21
C LEU A 215 -27.64 -30.15 9.12
N GLY A 216 -26.34 -29.86 9.21
CA GLY A 216 -25.30 -30.29 8.28
C GLY A 216 -25.03 -29.31 7.13
N GLU A 217 -25.64 -28.12 7.12
CA GLU A 217 -25.38 -27.06 6.15
C GLU A 217 -24.11 -26.30 6.53
N THR A 218 -23.34 -25.90 5.51
CA THR A 218 -22.08 -25.18 5.72
C THR A 218 -22.31 -23.67 5.58
N GLU A 219 -22.07 -22.93 6.67
CA GLU A 219 -22.08 -21.47 6.68
C GLU A 219 -20.63 -20.94 6.58
N ILE A 220 -20.39 -20.06 5.59
CA ILE A 220 -19.08 -19.45 5.38
C ILE A 220 -19.13 -17.97 5.77
N THR A 221 -18.43 -17.63 6.86
CA THR A 221 -18.17 -16.23 7.22
C THR A 221 -16.90 -15.76 6.51
N LYS A 222 -17.08 -15.08 5.37
CA LYS A 222 -15.97 -14.53 4.58
C LYS A 222 -15.17 -13.51 5.39
N ARG A 223 -13.85 -13.64 5.38
CA ARG A 223 -12.90 -12.67 5.97
C ARG A 223 -11.89 -12.27 4.91
N GLY A 224 -11.01 -11.34 5.28
CA GLY A 224 -9.88 -10.97 4.44
C GLY A 224 -8.92 -12.13 4.19
N TYR A 225 -7.98 -11.93 3.27
CA TYR A 225 -6.95 -12.90 2.90
C TYR A 225 -5.57 -12.22 2.86
N ALA A 226 -4.50 -12.99 2.77
CA ALA A 226 -3.13 -12.45 2.60
C ALA A 226 -2.42 -13.14 1.43
N LYS A 227 -1.93 -12.38 0.46
CA LYS A 227 -1.09 -12.89 -0.62
C LYS A 227 0.25 -13.39 -0.06
N THR A 228 0.78 -14.49 -0.60
CA THR A 228 2.10 -15.03 -0.27
C THR A 228 2.86 -15.36 -1.55
N PHE A 229 4.18 -15.22 -1.52
CA PHE A 229 5.01 -15.82 -2.56
C PHE A 229 6.38 -16.22 -2.01
N SER A 230 6.97 -17.24 -2.61
CA SER A 230 8.34 -17.66 -2.36
C SER A 230 9.15 -17.61 -3.65
N VAL A 231 10.37 -17.09 -3.59
CA VAL A 231 11.23 -16.95 -4.77
C VAL A 231 12.70 -17.09 -4.39
N THR A 232 13.46 -17.74 -5.27
CA THR A 232 14.92 -17.69 -5.22
C THR A 232 15.43 -16.52 -6.05
N CYS A 233 16.31 -15.69 -5.49
CA CYS A 233 17.03 -14.67 -6.24
C CYS A 233 18.53 -15.00 -6.38
N GLU A 234 19.12 -14.56 -7.48
CA GLU A 234 20.55 -14.65 -7.75
C GLU A 234 21.19 -13.26 -7.71
N ALA A 235 22.32 -13.14 -7.01
CA ALA A 235 23.12 -11.93 -6.97
C ALA A 235 24.64 -12.24 -7.03
N PRO A 236 25.49 -11.27 -7.39
CA PRO A 236 26.94 -11.43 -7.27
C PRO A 236 27.35 -11.65 -5.81
N LEU A 237 28.28 -12.58 -5.55
CA LEU A 237 28.77 -12.89 -4.20
C LEU A 237 29.35 -11.66 -3.49
N ALA A 238 29.95 -10.73 -4.24
CA ALA A 238 30.46 -9.47 -3.71
C ALA A 238 29.39 -8.59 -3.01
N GLN A 239 28.10 -8.84 -3.27
CA GLN A 239 27.00 -8.12 -2.64
C GLN A 239 26.47 -8.80 -1.37
N LEU A 240 27.04 -9.93 -0.93
CA LEU A 240 26.56 -10.71 0.21
C LEU A 240 26.28 -9.86 1.45
N ASP A 241 27.27 -9.10 1.93
CA ASP A 241 27.10 -8.29 3.14
C ASP A 241 26.15 -7.10 2.95
N ARG A 242 26.03 -6.58 1.73
CA ARG A 242 25.07 -5.53 1.41
C ARG A 242 23.64 -6.07 1.49
N ILE A 243 23.39 -7.21 0.84
CA ILE A 243 22.08 -7.87 0.79
C ILE A 243 21.69 -8.38 2.18
N ALA A 244 22.60 -9.04 2.90
CA ALA A 244 22.34 -9.52 4.26
C ALA A 244 21.94 -8.39 5.21
N ARG A 245 22.65 -7.25 5.16
CA ARG A 245 22.29 -6.06 5.96
C ARG A 245 20.95 -5.46 5.54
N ALA A 246 20.68 -5.35 4.24
CA ALA A 246 19.40 -4.86 3.73
C ALA A 246 18.22 -5.70 4.23
N LEU A 247 18.33 -7.02 4.08
CA LEU A 247 17.32 -7.99 4.52
C LEU A 247 17.18 -8.03 6.06
N THR A 248 18.27 -7.93 6.80
CA THR A 248 18.23 -7.87 8.27
C THR A 248 17.50 -6.62 8.75
N ARG A 249 17.71 -5.48 8.07
CA ARG A 249 17.14 -4.18 8.45
C ARG A 249 15.61 -4.16 8.33
N VAL A 250 15.03 -4.96 7.44
CA VAL A 250 13.57 -5.08 7.24
C VAL A 250 12.93 -6.22 8.04
N LEU A 251 13.68 -6.91 8.90
CA LEU A 251 13.08 -7.92 9.77
C LEU A 251 12.03 -7.26 10.68
N SER A 252 10.83 -7.85 10.70
CA SER A 252 9.66 -7.32 11.45
C SER A 252 9.17 -5.93 11.00
N VAL A 253 9.64 -5.41 9.86
CA VAL A 253 9.17 -4.16 9.27
C VAL A 253 8.47 -4.47 7.96
N PRO A 254 7.18 -4.12 7.80
CA PRO A 254 6.48 -4.36 6.55
C PRO A 254 7.03 -3.48 5.44
N VAL A 255 7.32 -4.09 4.30
CA VAL A 255 7.77 -3.43 3.07
C VAL A 255 7.00 -3.99 1.89
N VAL A 256 7.06 -3.29 0.75
CA VAL A 256 6.52 -3.86 -0.51
C VAL A 256 7.60 -4.71 -1.15
N TRP A 257 7.36 -6.01 -1.25
CA TRP A 257 8.20 -6.96 -1.97
C TRP A 257 7.75 -7.07 -3.42
N ILE A 258 8.71 -7.02 -4.33
CA ILE A 258 8.47 -6.95 -5.78
C ILE A 258 9.37 -7.96 -6.49
N ALA A 259 8.76 -8.93 -7.17
CA ALA A 259 9.45 -9.77 -8.15
C ALA A 259 9.02 -9.46 -9.59
N ALA A 260 9.76 -9.99 -10.57
CA ALA A 260 9.50 -9.80 -12.00
C ALA A 260 9.29 -8.33 -12.44
N GLY A 261 9.97 -7.37 -11.79
CA GLY A 261 9.87 -5.95 -12.11
C GLY A 261 8.47 -5.33 -11.88
N GLY A 262 7.62 -5.95 -11.07
CA GLY A 262 6.24 -5.47 -10.86
C GLY A 262 5.30 -5.72 -12.03
N ARG A 263 5.66 -6.63 -12.94
CA ARG A 263 4.83 -7.01 -14.08
C ARG A 263 3.58 -7.79 -13.68
N PHE A 264 3.66 -8.56 -12.60
CA PHE A 264 2.57 -9.43 -12.13
C PHE A 264 2.13 -9.01 -10.74
N ASP A 265 0.86 -8.65 -10.62
CA ASP A 265 0.17 -8.22 -9.40
C ASP A 265 0.21 -9.28 -8.29
N ALA A 266 0.35 -10.56 -8.65
CA ALA A 266 0.53 -11.67 -7.73
C ALA A 266 1.93 -11.71 -7.07
N LEU A 267 2.92 -11.03 -7.67
CA LEU A 267 4.30 -10.94 -7.19
C LEU A 267 4.61 -9.57 -6.55
N ILE A 268 3.57 -8.81 -6.23
CA ILE A 268 3.65 -7.54 -5.49
C ILE A 268 2.93 -7.76 -4.16
N VAL A 269 3.68 -7.76 -3.06
CA VAL A 269 3.13 -8.06 -1.73
C VAL A 269 3.66 -7.09 -0.69
N TYR A 270 2.75 -6.40 0.00
CA TYR A 270 3.08 -5.65 1.21
C TYR A 270 2.97 -6.55 2.43
N GLY A 271 4.08 -6.72 3.14
CA GLY A 271 4.15 -7.60 4.30
C GLY A 271 5.58 -7.91 4.74
N LEU A 272 5.75 -9.05 5.40
CA LEU A 272 7.01 -9.47 6.01
C LEU A 272 7.72 -10.50 5.13
N GLY A 273 9.04 -10.40 5.05
CA GLY A 273 9.89 -11.37 4.37
C GLY A 273 10.76 -12.13 5.36
N SER A 274 10.88 -13.44 5.15
CA SER A 274 11.93 -14.26 5.74
C SER A 274 12.92 -14.68 4.66
N TRP A 275 14.18 -14.89 5.04
CA TRP A 275 15.24 -15.02 4.06
C TRP A 275 16.34 -15.99 4.48
N ARG A 276 16.96 -16.65 3.49
CA ARG A 276 18.15 -17.48 3.66
C ARG A 276 19.12 -17.21 2.53
N LEU A 277 20.37 -16.91 2.86
CA LEU A 277 21.43 -16.64 1.89
C LEU A 277 22.40 -17.83 1.81
N ARG A 278 22.78 -18.21 0.60
CA ARG A 278 23.70 -19.32 0.33
C ARG A 278 24.72 -18.93 -0.75
N PRO A 279 26.00 -18.74 -0.39
CA PRO A 279 27.08 -18.67 -1.38
C PRO A 279 27.08 -19.95 -2.22
N ALA A 280 26.85 -19.82 -3.53
CA ALA A 280 26.74 -20.96 -4.42
C ALA A 280 28.10 -21.39 -4.97
N ASN A 281 28.94 -20.39 -5.26
CA ASN A 281 30.32 -20.53 -5.73
C ASN A 281 31.05 -19.20 -5.52
N ALA A 282 32.30 -19.08 -5.97
CA ALA A 282 33.12 -17.88 -5.80
C ALA A 282 32.57 -16.59 -6.46
N LYS A 283 31.52 -16.67 -7.30
CA LYS A 283 30.93 -15.53 -8.00
C LYS A 283 29.46 -15.28 -7.68
N LYS A 284 28.70 -16.31 -7.31
CA LYS A 284 27.25 -16.26 -7.17
C LYS A 284 26.77 -16.50 -5.74
N LEU A 285 25.75 -15.75 -5.36
CA LEU A 285 24.96 -15.87 -4.15
C LEU A 285 23.52 -16.20 -4.53
N TYR A 286 22.92 -17.20 -3.89
CA TYR A 286 21.49 -17.45 -3.94
C TYR A 286 20.82 -16.97 -2.65
N GLY A 287 19.68 -16.29 -2.78
CA GLY A 287 18.82 -15.93 -1.67
C GLY A 287 17.45 -16.58 -1.84
N GLN A 288 17.02 -17.39 -0.87
CA GLN A 288 15.63 -17.80 -0.78
C GLN A 288 14.87 -16.74 0.01
N LEU A 289 13.76 -16.26 -0.54
CA LEU A 289 12.86 -15.30 0.10
C LEU A 289 11.46 -15.91 0.19
N ASP A 290 10.90 -15.93 1.39
CA ASP A 290 9.52 -16.34 1.65
C ASP A 290 8.77 -15.12 2.18
N ILE A 291 7.79 -14.64 1.40
CA ILE A 291 7.06 -13.40 1.65
C ILE A 291 5.65 -13.71 2.10
N LYS A 292 5.27 -13.13 3.25
CA LYS A 292 3.92 -13.21 3.80
C LYS A 292 3.29 -11.82 3.84
N GLY A 293 2.24 -11.65 3.04
CA GLY A 293 1.46 -10.43 3.00
C GLY A 293 0.66 -10.19 4.27
N PHE A 294 0.23 -8.94 4.44
CA PHE A 294 -0.76 -8.59 5.44
C PHE A 294 -2.18 -8.80 4.92
N LYS A 295 -3.10 -8.95 5.89
CA LYS A 295 -4.51 -9.17 5.61
C LYS A 295 -5.11 -7.98 4.87
N GLN A 296 -5.81 -8.30 3.79
CA GLN A 296 -6.52 -7.39 2.90
C GLN A 296 -8.02 -7.65 2.98
#